data_AF-A0A0L6WF59-F1
#
_entry.id   AF-A0A0L6WF59-F1
#
_cell.length_a   1.000
_cell.length_b   1.000
_cell.length_c   1.000
_cell.angle_alpha   90.00
_cell.angle_beta   90.00
_cell.angle_gamma   90.00
#
_symmetry.space_group_name_H-M   'P 1'
#
loop_
_entity.id
_entity.type
_entity.pdbx_description
1 polymer ?
#
loop_
_entity_poly.entity_id
_entity_poly.type
_entity_poly.pdbx_seq_one_letter_code
_entity_poly.pdbx_strand_id
1 'polypeptide(L)'
;MRPQYLGPLVVISCNCGGAYILCELDCSVLHCPVAAFLLVSYFARKHILMTSNAFDINTSHLHELKQTDFVDNNDASNITNKNNN
;
A
#
# COMPACT_ATOMS: atom_id res chain seq x y z
N MET A 1 7.11 -18.72 5.83
CA MET A 1 6.15 -17.73 5.28
C MET A 1 5.31 -18.43 4.22
N ARG A 2 3.97 -18.35 4.28
CA ARG A 2 3.09 -18.87 3.23
C ARG A 2 2.66 -17.69 2.36
N PRO A 3 2.91 -17.68 1.05
CA PRO A 3 2.35 -16.65 0.17
C PRO A 3 0.82 -16.76 0.24
N GLN A 4 0.17 -15.67 0.66
CA GLN A 4 -1.28 -15.57 0.69
C GLN A 4 -1.70 -14.63 -0.43
N TYR A 5 -2.52 -15.13 -1.35
CA TYR A 5 -3.16 -14.30 -2.35
C TYR A 5 -4.24 -13.47 -1.65
N LEU A 6 -4.08 -12.15 -1.62
CA LEU A 6 -5.01 -11.20 -1.00
C LEU A 6 -6.26 -10.92 -1.85
N GLY A 7 -6.35 -11.51 -3.03
CA GLY A 7 -7.40 -11.19 -4.00
C GLY A 7 -6.94 -10.18 -5.05
N PRO A 8 -7.85 -9.79 -5.97
CA PRO A 8 -7.60 -8.73 -6.93
C PRO A 8 -7.56 -7.37 -6.23
N LEU A 9 -6.46 -6.63 -6.41
CA LEU A 9 -6.27 -5.27 -5.93
C LEU A 9 -6.17 -4.31 -7.10
N VAL A 10 -6.48 -3.03 -6.86
CA VAL A 10 -6.38 -1.96 -7.85
C VAL A 10 -5.19 -1.07 -7.51
N VAL A 11 -4.36 -0.79 -8.51
CA VAL A 11 -3.24 0.15 -8.39
C VAL A 11 -3.78 1.57 -8.52
N ILE A 12 -3.54 2.40 -7.51
CA ILE A 12 -3.94 3.83 -7.49
C ILE A 12 -2.80 4.71 -8.02
N SER A 13 -1.58 4.47 -7.52
CA SER A 13 -0.38 5.25 -7.86
C SER A 13 0.87 4.45 -7.55
N CYS A 14 2.02 4.94 -8.02
CA CYS A 14 3.34 4.54 -7.56
C CYS A 14 3.91 5.62 -6.64
N ASN A 15 4.78 5.23 -5.70
CA ASN A 15 5.63 6.16 -4.96
C ASN A 15 6.96 6.44 -5.70
N CYS A 16 7.77 7.36 -5.17
CA CYS A 16 9.10 7.69 -5.70
C CYS A 16 10.04 6.48 -5.77
N GLY A 17 9.89 5.53 -4.84
CA GLY A 17 10.70 4.31 -4.76
C GLY A 17 10.25 3.14 -5.64
N GLY A 18 9.24 3.29 -6.49
CA GLY A 18 8.78 2.20 -7.37
C GLY A 18 7.84 1.18 -6.72
N ALA A 19 7.39 1.41 -5.49
CA ALA A 19 6.35 0.64 -4.83
C ALA A 19 4.95 1.18 -5.16
N TYR A 20 3.98 0.28 -5.23
CA TYR A 20 2.62 0.59 -5.62
C TYR A 20 1.74 0.85 -4.40
N ILE A 21 0.90 1.87 -4.51
CA ILE A 21 -0.19 2.17 -3.58
C ILE A 21 -1.42 1.44 -4.11
N LEU A 22 -1.97 0.54 -3.30
CA LEU A 22 -3.05 -0.37 -3.68
C LEU A 22 -4.32 -0.07 -2.91
N CYS A 23 -5.47 -0.36 -3.51
CA CYS A 23 -6.73 -0.48 -2.80
C CYS A 23 -7.46 -1.78 -3.12
N GLU A 24 -8.31 -2.18 -2.19
CA GLU A 24 -9.33 -3.20 -2.40
C GLU A 24 -10.43 -2.71 -3.36
N LEU A 25 -11.31 -3.62 -3.80
CA LEU A 25 -12.38 -3.30 -4.75
C LEU A 25 -13.48 -2.40 -4.16
N ASP A 26 -13.59 -2.34 -2.84
CA ASP A 26 -14.44 -1.42 -2.08
C ASP A 26 -13.80 -0.02 -1.92
N CYS A 27 -12.64 0.20 -2.56
CA CYS A 27 -11.85 1.42 -2.52
C CYS A 27 -11.17 1.71 -1.17
N SER A 28 -11.06 0.71 -0.28
CA SER A 28 -10.22 0.82 0.92
C SER A 28 -8.73 0.77 0.55
N VAL A 29 -7.96 1.78 0.96
CA VAL A 29 -6.55 1.94 0.57
C VAL A 29 -5.64 1.26 1.59
N LEU A 30 -4.68 0.45 1.12
CA LEU A 30 -3.68 -0.14 1.98
C LEU A 30 -2.81 0.95 2.62
N HIS A 31 -2.55 0.81 3.92
CA HIS A 31 -1.77 1.78 4.70
C HIS A 31 -0.33 1.96 4.22
N CYS A 32 0.28 0.94 3.59
CA CYS A 32 1.67 0.98 3.15
C CYS A 32 1.82 0.65 1.66
N PRO A 33 2.77 1.29 0.95
CA PRO A 33 3.11 0.90 -0.42
C PRO A 33 3.65 -0.52 -0.48
N VAL A 34 3.32 -1.26 -1.55
CA VAL A 34 3.71 -2.64 -1.78
C VAL A 34 4.76 -2.72 -2.88
N ALA A 35 5.83 -3.46 -2.63
CA ALA A 35 6.92 -3.65 -3.58
C ALA A 35 6.43 -4.21 -4.94
N ALA A 36 6.95 -3.69 -6.05
CA ALA A 36 6.55 -4.11 -7.39
C ALA A 36 6.73 -5.62 -7.64
N PHE A 37 7.78 -6.24 -7.08
CA PHE A 37 8.05 -7.67 -7.25
C PHE A 37 7.11 -8.59 -6.47
N LEU A 38 6.28 -8.05 -5.55
CA LEU A 38 5.25 -8.79 -4.83
C LEU A 38 3.92 -8.82 -5.59
N LEU A 39 3.81 -8.09 -6.70
CA LEU A 39 2.57 -7.91 -7.43
C LEU A 39 2.57 -8.72 -8.73
N VAL A 40 1.45 -9.41 -8.94
CA VAL A 40 1.16 -10.13 -10.19
C VAL A 40 -0.04 -9.45 -10.84
N SER A 41 0.13 -8.97 -12.08
CA SER A 41 -0.94 -8.26 -12.80
C SER A 41 -2.14 -9.18 -13.05
N TYR A 42 -3.32 -8.74 -12.62
CA TYR A 42 -4.56 -9.47 -12.83
C TYR A 42 -5.14 -9.18 -14.22
N PHE A 43 -4.85 -10.06 -15.18
CA PHE A 43 -5.09 -9.83 -16.61
C PHE A 43 -4.39 -8.56 -17.13
N ALA A 44 -4.13 -8.48 -18.44
CA ALA A 44 -3.44 -7.33 -19.04
C ALA A 44 -4.35 -6.09 -19.16
N ARG A 45 -4.98 -5.66 -18.04
CA ARG A 45 -5.81 -4.44 -18.01
C ARG A 45 -4.91 -3.21 -18.00
N LYS A 46 -5.16 -2.29 -18.93
CA LYS A 46 -4.40 -1.04 -19.06
C LYS A 46 -4.94 0.09 -18.18
N HIS A 47 -6.25 0.10 -17.92
CA HIS A 47 -6.89 1.15 -17.13
C HIS A 47 -8.21 0.65 -16.53
N ILE A 48 -8.57 1.20 -15.38
CA ILE A 48 -9.88 1.07 -14.74
C ILE A 48 -10.42 2.49 -14.58
N LEU A 49 -11.69 2.70 -14.91
CA LEU A 49 -12.35 3.98 -14.67
C LEU A 49 -12.81 4.02 -13.21
N MET A 50 -12.31 4.99 -12.45
CA MET A 50 -12.65 5.22 -11.06
C MET A 50 -12.88 6.70 -10.83
N THR A 51 -13.83 7.05 -9.97
CA THR A 51 -14.09 8.43 -9.58
C THR A 51 -13.00 8.88 -8.59
N SER A 52 -12.48 10.10 -8.73
CA SER A 52 -11.37 10.60 -7.91
C SER A 52 -11.66 10.68 -6.41
N ASN A 53 -12.95 10.69 -6.03
CA ASN A 53 -13.43 10.72 -4.65
C ASN A 53 -13.89 9.34 -4.14
N ALA A 54 -13.61 8.26 -4.88
CA ALA A 54 -14.03 6.92 -4.50
C ALA A 54 -13.15 6.31 -3.40
N PHE A 55 -11.91 6.76 -3.25
CA PHE A 55 -10.93 6.17 -2.34
C PHE A 55 -11.13 6.62 -0.89
N ASP A 56 -11.02 5.67 0.03
CA ASP A 56 -11.04 5.91 1.48
C ASP A 56 -9.67 6.43 1.98
N ILE A 57 -9.19 7.52 1.38
CA ILE A 57 -7.93 8.16 1.75
C ILE A 57 -7.98 9.67 1.50
N ASN A 58 -7.45 10.44 2.46
CA ASN A 58 -7.26 11.87 2.29
C ASN A 58 -6.14 12.17 1.29
N THR A 59 -6.26 13.28 0.56
CA THR A 59 -5.27 13.69 -0.46
C THR A 59 -3.88 13.94 0.13
N SER A 60 -3.78 14.44 1.36
CA SER A 60 -2.52 14.62 2.09
C SER A 60 -1.82 13.29 2.36
N HIS A 61 -2.55 12.31 2.90
CA HIS A 61 -2.01 10.99 3.21
C HIS A 61 -1.61 10.24 1.92
N LEU A 62 -2.40 10.37 0.86
CA LEU A 62 -2.03 9.83 -0.44
C LEU A 62 -0.74 10.48 -0.98
N HIS A 63 -0.55 11.79 -0.76
CA HIS A 63 0.69 12.47 -1.12
C HIS A 63 1.88 11.94 -0.31
N GLU A 64 1.73 11.73 1.00
CA GLU A 64 2.76 11.14 1.86
C GLU A 64 3.19 9.76 1.35
N LEU A 65 2.22 8.89 1.04
CA LEU A 65 2.49 7.56 0.48
C LEU A 65 3.27 7.64 -0.84
N LYS A 66 3.03 8.66 -1.67
CA LYS A 66 3.77 8.87 -2.92
C LYS A 66 5.21 9.33 -2.67
N GLN A 67 5.45 10.16 -1.65
CA GLN A 67 6.77 10.69 -1.33
C GLN A 67 7.63 9.74 -0.50
N THR A 68 7.03 8.68 0.04
CA THR A 68 7.75 7.70 0.85
C THR A 68 8.65 6.85 -0.03
N ASP A 69 9.96 6.84 0.24
CA ASP A 69 10.89 5.84 -0.30
C ASP A 69 10.79 4.57 0.56
N PHE A 70 10.69 3.42 -0.10
CA PHE A 70 10.50 2.06 0.45
C PHE A 70 10.68 1.94 1.99
N VAL A 71 9.57 1.90 2.74
CA VAL A 71 9.62 1.62 4.19
C VAL A 71 9.79 0.13 4.39
N ASP A 72 10.98 -0.27 4.84
CA ASP A 72 11.22 -1.61 5.35
C ASP A 72 10.45 -1.76 6.68
N ASN A 73 9.23 -2.29 6.63
CA ASN A 73 8.43 -2.58 7.81
C ASN A 73 8.95 -3.84 8.52
N ASN A 74 10.18 -3.79 9.03
CA ASN A 74 10.77 -4.82 9.89
C ASN A 74 10.71 -4.48 11.39
N ASP A 75 10.09 -3.37 11.79
CA ASP A 75 9.90 -3.05 13.21
C ASP A 75 8.64 -3.73 13.79
N ALA A 76 8.56 -5.06 13.60
CA ALA A 76 7.84 -5.89 14.54
C ALA A 76 8.75 -6.12 15.76
N SER A 77 8.46 -5.39 16.84
CA SER A 77 8.87 -5.67 18.23
C SER A 77 9.98 -4.80 18.83
N ASN A 78 9.59 -3.67 19.40
CA ASN A 78 10.13 -3.19 20.67
C ASN A 78 9.03 -2.54 21.53
N ILE A 79 8.00 -3.33 21.83
CA ILE A 79 7.06 -3.01 22.90
C ILE A 79 7.70 -3.37 24.25
N THR A 80 8.01 -2.31 24.99
CA THR A 80 8.11 -2.19 26.45
C THR A 80 9.23 -2.94 27.17
N ASN A 81 10.29 -2.22 27.50
CA ASN A 81 10.93 -2.34 28.81
C ASN A 81 11.54 -0.99 29.23
N LYS A 82 10.80 -0.23 30.03
CA LYS A 82 11.42 0.70 30.98
C LYS A 82 10.64 0.67 32.29
N ASN A 83 10.97 -0.34 33.08
CA ASN A 83 10.80 -0.33 34.53
C ASN A 83 11.80 0.68 35.14
N ASN A 84 11.29 1.45 36.09
CA ASN A 84 11.96 2.01 37.28
C ASN A 84 12.95 3.18 37.09
N ASN A 85 12.54 4.37 37.53
CA ASN A 85 12.99 4.98 38.79
C ASN A 85 12.10 6.18 39.15
#